data_AF-A0A1I5Y0J4-F1
#
_entry.id   AF-A0A1I5Y0J4-F1
#
_cell.length_a   1.000
_cell.length_b   1.000
_cell.length_c   1.000
_cell.angle_alpha   90.00
_cell.angle_beta   90.00
_cell.angle_gamma   90.00
#
_symmetry.space_group_name_H-M   'P 1'
#
loop_
_entity.id
_entity.type
_entity.pdbx_description
1 polymer ?
#
loop_
_entity_poly.entity_id
_entity_poly.type
_entity_poly.pdbx_seq_one_letter_code
_entity_poly.pdbx_strand_id
1 'polypeptide(L)'
;MSDVYDRLVDLLVDRFEVDRTAVGPDVVFQELEVDSLFLVELLLVAQTEFGAEFGEDLVSPSDTIGRAADLIERQITTAASP
;
A
#
# COMPACT_ATOMS: atom_id res chain seq x y z
N MET A 1 0.04 13.39 -7.09
CA MET A 1 0.04 12.07 -6.45
C MET A 1 -0.57 11.11 -7.44
N SER A 2 -0.06 9.87 -7.53
CA SER A 2 -0.65 8.84 -8.40
C SER A 2 -2.02 8.42 -7.85
N ASP A 3 -2.95 8.03 -8.73
CA ASP A 3 -4.25 7.46 -8.34
C ASP A 3 -4.07 6.25 -7.39
N VAL A 4 -2.96 5.53 -7.51
CA VAL A 4 -2.61 4.39 -6.64
C VAL A 4 -2.25 4.85 -5.23
N TYR A 5 -1.56 5.98 -5.09
CA TYR A 5 -1.22 6.53 -3.77
C TYR A 5 -2.50 6.92 -3.02
N ASP A 6 -3.40 7.66 -3.65
CA ASP A 6 -4.63 8.11 -3.00
C ASP A 6 -5.50 6.91 -2.57
N ARG A 7 -5.60 5.88 -3.42
CA ARG A 7 -6.26 4.61 -3.09
C ARG A 7 -5.60 3.87 -1.93
N LEU A 8 -4.27 3.83 -1.88
CA LEU A 8 -3.52 3.22 -0.78
C LEU A 8 -3.77 3.96 0.54
N VAL A 9 -3.78 5.30 0.51
CA VAL A 9 -4.11 6.12 1.68
C VAL A 9 -5.55 5.85 2.13
N ASP A 10 -6.50 5.81 1.20
CA ASP A 10 -7.91 5.52 1.51
C ASP A 10 -8.06 4.12 2.13
N LEU A 11 -7.34 3.10 1.63
CA LEU A 11 -7.31 1.77 2.24
C LEU A 11 -6.79 1.81 3.69
N LEU A 12 -5.67 2.50 3.93
CA LEU A 12 -5.10 2.63 5.27
C LEU A 12 -6.08 3.32 6.24
N VAL A 13 -6.79 4.34 5.79
CA VAL A 13 -7.74 5.09 6.61
C VAL A 13 -9.02 4.29 6.84
N ASP A 14 -9.61 3.72 5.79
CA ASP A 14 -10.93 3.10 5.83
C ASP A 14 -10.91 1.66 6.36
N ARG A 15 -9.82 0.91 6.12
CA ARG A 15 -9.70 -0.50 6.53
C ARG A 15 -8.82 -0.71 7.76
N PHE A 16 -7.76 0.08 7.88
CA PHE A 16 -6.77 -0.05 8.95
C PHE A 16 -6.92 1.03 10.02
N GLU A 17 -7.94 1.89 9.90
CA GLU A 17 -8.25 2.96 10.86
C GLU A 17 -7.07 3.90 11.14
N VAL A 18 -6.16 4.04 10.17
CA VAL A 18 -4.99 4.92 10.27
C VAL A 18 -5.42 6.38 10.14
N ASP A 19 -4.81 7.26 10.92
CA ASP A 19 -5.06 8.70 10.81
C ASP A 19 -4.51 9.25 9.48
N ARG A 20 -5.40 9.74 8.61
CA ARG A 20 -5.05 10.37 7.32
C ARG A 20 -4.06 11.51 7.47
N THR A 21 -4.07 12.22 8.59
CA THR A 21 -3.15 13.33 8.85
C THR A 21 -1.74 12.86 9.21
N ALA A 22 -1.61 11.63 9.69
CA ALA A 22 -0.32 10.98 9.95
C ALA A 22 0.25 10.33 8.68
N VAL A 23 -0.58 10.05 7.67
CA VAL A 23 -0.13 9.46 6.41
C VAL A 23 0.59 10.49 5.55
N GLY A 24 1.86 10.21 5.23
CA GLY A 24 2.69 11.01 4.33
C GLY A 24 3.51 10.14 3.39
N PRO A 25 3.98 10.69 2.25
CA PRO A 25 4.77 9.93 1.27
C PRO A 25 6.13 9.47 1.83
N ASP A 26 6.67 10.22 2.79
CA ASP A 26 7.94 9.94 3.47
C ASP A 26 7.77 9.15 4.79
N VAL A 27 6.53 8.88 5.21
CA VAL A 27 6.22 8.14 6.44
C VAL A 27 6.35 6.65 6.18
N VAL A 28 6.90 5.91 7.15
CA VAL A 28 7.00 4.44 7.07
C VAL A 28 5.81 3.75 7.69
N PHE A 29 5.46 2.55 7.21
CA PHE A 29 4.34 1.76 7.75
C PHE A 29 4.44 1.53 9.26
N GLN A 30 5.65 1.28 9.76
CA GLN A 30 5.89 1.07 11.19
C GLN A 30 5.53 2.30 12.05
N GLU A 31 5.59 3.52 11.50
CA GLU A 31 5.16 4.75 12.21
C GLU A 31 3.64 4.89 12.27
N LEU A 32 2.92 4.19 11.38
CA LEU A 32 1.46 4.15 11.32
C LEU A 32 0.87 2.94 12.07
N GLU A 33 1.68 2.27 12.90
CA GLU A 33 1.29 1.05 13.62
C GLU A 33 0.90 -0.11 12.68
N VAL A 34 1.36 -0.06 11.42
CA VAL A 34 1.16 -1.14 10.44
C VAL A 34 2.29 -2.15 10.58
N ASP A 35 2.03 -3.19 11.39
CA ASP A 35 2.93 -4.33 11.57
C ASP A 35 2.90 -5.30 10.38
N SER A 36 3.79 -6.28 10.37
CA SER A 36 3.89 -7.30 9.31
C SER A 36 2.58 -8.05 9.02
N LEU A 37 1.76 -8.33 10.04
CA LEU A 37 0.45 -8.98 9.86
C LEU A 37 -0.55 -8.08 9.15
N PHE A 38 -0.63 -6.80 9.55
CA PHE A 38 -1.49 -5.81 8.91
C PHE A 38 -1.03 -5.53 7.48
N LEU A 39 0.28 -5.51 7.24
CA LEU A 39 0.85 -5.35 5.91
C LEU A 39 0.42 -6.47 4.94
N VAL A 40 0.42 -7.73 5.41
CA VAL A 40 -0.06 -8.87 4.62
C VAL A 40 -1.54 -8.71 4.27
N GLU A 41 -2.37 -8.28 5.22
CA GLU A 41 -3.79 -8.01 4.97
C GLU A 41 -3.98 -6.83 4.00
N LEU A 42 -3.21 -5.75 4.16
CA LEU A 42 -3.24 -4.58 3.28
C LEU A 42 -2.94 -4.99 1.84
N LEU A 43 -1.89 -5.80 1.64
CA LEU A 43 -1.54 -6.33 0.33
C LEU A 43 -2.67 -7.22 -0.21
N LEU A 44 -3.26 -8.10 0.58
CA LEU A 44 -4.37 -8.96 0.13
C LEU A 44 -5.60 -8.14 -0.32
N VAL A 45 -5.95 -7.11 0.45
CA VAL A 45 -7.05 -6.20 0.11
C VAL A 45 -6.71 -5.39 -1.13
N ALA A 46 -5.50 -4.84 -1.21
CA ALA A 46 -5.01 -4.10 -2.38
C ALA A 46 -5.03 -4.99 -3.64
N GLN A 47 -4.60 -6.26 -3.55
CA GLN A 47 -4.65 -7.19 -4.68
C GLN A 47 -6.06 -7.33 -5.25
N THR A 48 -7.04 -7.46 -4.35
CA THR A 48 -8.45 -7.55 -4.73
C THR A 48 -8.97 -6.24 -5.31
N GLU A 49 -8.60 -5.11 -4.71
CA GLU A 49 -9.04 -3.76 -5.09
C GLU A 49 -8.49 -3.34 -6.46
N PHE A 50 -7.22 -3.64 -6.73
CA PHE A 50 -6.54 -3.30 -7.98
C PHE A 50 -6.60 -4.41 -9.03
N GLY A 51 -7.05 -5.62 -8.67
CA GLY A 51 -7.09 -6.77 -9.57
C GLY A 51 -5.71 -7.23 -10.02
N ALA A 52 -4.68 -7.08 -9.17
CA ALA A 52 -3.31 -7.45 -9.46
C ALA A 52 -2.76 -8.39 -8.37
N GLU A 53 -1.80 -9.23 -8.72
CA GLU A 53 -1.10 -10.09 -7.75
C GLU A 53 0.15 -9.39 -7.21
N PHE A 54 0.25 -9.32 -5.89
CA PHE A 54 1.36 -8.70 -5.15
C PHE A 54 2.05 -9.78 -4.33
N GLY A 55 3.38 -9.83 -4.39
CA GLY A 55 4.16 -10.67 -3.50
C GLY A 55 4.05 -10.17 -2.05
N GLU A 56 4.06 -11.09 -1.08
CA GLU A 56 4.09 -10.74 0.35
C GLU A 56 5.32 -9.90 0.73
N ASP A 57 6.42 -10.05 -0.01
CA ASP A 57 7.66 -9.29 0.15
C ASP A 57 7.70 -8.00 -0.70
N LEU A 58 6.60 -7.60 -1.35
CA LEU A 58 6.57 -6.41 -2.21
C LEU A 58 6.95 -5.14 -1.44
N VAL A 59 6.48 -5.06 -0.19
CA VAL A 59 6.74 -3.95 0.73
C VAL A 59 7.11 -4.51 2.10
N SER A 60 7.82 -3.72 2.88
CA SER A 60 8.22 -4.01 4.26
C SER A 60 7.67 -2.95 5.21
N PRO A 61 7.48 -3.23 6.52
CA PRO A 61 7.12 -2.22 7.51
C PRO A 61 8.08 -1.01 7.56
N SER A 62 9.32 -1.20 7.12
CA SER A 62 10.34 -0.15 7.01
C SER A 62 10.27 0.69 5.73
N ASP A 63 9.43 0.32 4.75
CA ASP A 63 9.25 1.10 3.53
C ASP A 63 8.31 2.28 3.77
N THR A 64 8.46 3.34 2.97
CA THR A 64 7.58 4.49 3.01
C THR A 64 6.29 4.27 2.22
N ILE A 65 5.23 4.97 2.58
CA ILE A 65 3.94 4.88 1.88
C ILE A 65 4.06 5.30 0.41
N GLY A 66 4.86 6.33 0.12
CA GLY A 66 5.13 6.74 -1.26
C GLY A 66 5.81 5.63 -2.07
N ARG A 67 6.83 4.99 -1.49
CA ARG A 67 7.54 3.87 -2.13
C ARG A 67 6.61 2.68 -2.36
N ALA A 68 5.75 2.36 -1.40
CA ALA A 68 4.77 1.29 -1.55
C ALA A 68 3.79 1.55 -2.69
N ALA A 69 3.25 2.77 -2.77
CA ALA A 69 2.37 3.17 -3.87
C ALA A 69 3.06 3.04 -5.24
N ASP A 70 4.31 3.48 -5.36
CA ASP A 70 5.09 3.35 -6.59
C ASP A 70 5.31 1.88 -6.97
N LEU A 71 5.61 1.00 -6.01
CA LEU A 71 5.81 -0.43 -6.26
C LEU A 71 4.50 -1.11 -6.71
N ILE A 72 3.39 -0.79 -6.05
CA ILE A 72 2.05 -1.27 -6.41
C ILE A 72 1.67 -0.80 -7.82
N GLU A 73 1.87 0.48 -8.15
CA GLU A 73 1.58 1.05 -9.47
C GLU A 73 2.35 0.32 -10.59
N ARG A 74 3.63 0.06 -10.36
CA ARG A 74 4.49 -0.66 -11.31
C ARG A 74 4.00 -2.09 -11.53
N GLN A 75 3.52 -2.74 -10.47
CA GLN A 75 3.00 -4.11 -10.55
C GLN A 75 1.67 -4.17 -11.32
N ILE A 76 0.76 -3.23 -11.07
CA ILE A 76 -0.51 -3.11 -11.80
C ILE A 76 -0.25 -2.83 -13.29
N THR A 77 0.68 -1.93 -13.59
CA THR A 77 1.06 -1.60 -14.98
C THR A 77 1.69 -2.80 -15.70
N THR A 78 2.49 -3.59 -14.98
CA THR A 78 3.11 -4.82 -15.53
C THR A 78 2.07 -5.92 -15.77
N ALA A 79 1.13 -6.12 -14.85
CA ALA A 79 0.06 -7.11 -14.98
C ALA A 79 -0.94 -6.75 -16.10
N ALA A 80 -1.09 -5.46 -16.44
CA ALA A 80 -1.91 -4.99 -17.55
C ALA A 80 -1.28 -5.23 -18.94
N SER A 81 -0.07 -5.81 -19.02
CA SER A 81 0.56 -6.20 -20.28
C SER A 81 0.24 -7.67 -20.62
N PRO A 82 -0.38 -7.95 -21.78
CA PRO A 82 -0.87 -9.28 -22.17
C PRO A 82 0.23 -10.27 -22.56
#